data_AF-A0A101H4T2-F1
#
_entry.id   AF-A0A101H4T2-F1
#
_cell.length_a   1.000
_cell.length_b   1.000
_cell.length_c   1.000
_cell.angle_alpha   90.00
_cell.angle_beta   90.00
_cell.angle_gamma   90.00
#
_symmetry.space_group_name_H-M   'P 1'
#
loop_
_entity.id
_entity.type
_entity.pdbx_description
1 polymer ?
#
loop_
_entity_poly.entity_id
_entity_poly.type
_entity_poly.pdbx_seq_one_letter_code
_entity_poly.pdbx_strand_id
1 'polypeptide(L)'
;KSQKTALVSLPYELQAENLKIGDLVEVTDTDGQSLGRFPVLRLRQLPVYSGTTIVTVETPTELATRIAGLRLIAQSKPEPFDQVKQFPQDLSDEAYICRCERVKVGEIRSLIRAGIRDINQIKALTRASMGSCGGKTCLSLIKRLYEAEGIPLSEVAEPPVRPVFVEVPLSVLANIQTDNNHAEGAK
;
A
#
# COMPACT_ATOMS: atom_id res chain seq x y z
N LYS A 1 25.94 31.79 -31.88
CA LYS A 1 26.06 32.07 -30.43
C LYS A 1 26.18 30.72 -29.73
N SER A 2 27.33 30.39 -29.15
CA SER A 2 27.50 29.14 -28.40
C SER A 2 26.49 29.13 -27.24
N GLN A 3 25.58 28.16 -27.21
CA GLN A 3 24.61 28.03 -26.13
C GLN A 3 25.38 27.78 -24.83
N LYS A 4 25.27 28.70 -23.86
CA LYS A 4 25.89 28.51 -22.54
C LYS A 4 25.11 27.43 -21.81
N THR A 5 25.80 26.36 -21.42
CA THR A 5 25.26 25.28 -20.58
C THR A 5 25.66 25.50 -19.12
N ALA A 6 24.90 24.92 -18.21
CA ALA A 6 25.10 24.95 -16.78
C ALA A 6 24.89 23.55 -16.20
N LEU A 7 25.60 23.24 -15.12
CA LEU A 7 25.46 21.98 -14.39
C LEU A 7 24.57 22.20 -13.18
N VAL A 8 23.45 21.49 -13.11
CA VAL A 8 22.54 21.52 -11.96
C VAL A 8 22.64 20.19 -11.22
N SER A 9 22.82 20.25 -9.91
CA SER A 9 22.93 19.06 -9.05
C SER A 9 21.70 18.92 -8.18
N LEU A 10 21.03 17.78 -8.29
CA LEU A 10 19.77 17.48 -7.63
C LEU A 10 19.93 16.28 -6.71
N PRO A 11 19.45 16.35 -5.45
CA PRO A 11 19.41 15.18 -4.58
C PRO A 11 18.33 14.21 -5.07
N TYR A 12 18.65 12.91 -5.02
CA TYR A 12 17.77 11.82 -5.39
C TYR A 12 17.86 10.72 -4.32
N GLU A 13 16.74 10.43 -3.67
CA GLU A 13 16.67 9.52 -2.51
C GLU A 13 15.95 8.20 -2.78
N LEU A 14 15.41 8.02 -3.98
CA LEU A 14 14.84 6.74 -4.40
C LEU A 14 15.97 5.83 -4.93
N GLN A 15 15.67 4.53 -5.10
CA GLN A 15 16.65 3.51 -5.52
C GLN A 15 17.49 3.96 -6.72
N ALA A 16 18.76 4.28 -6.45
CA ALA A 16 19.72 4.82 -7.42
C ALA A 16 20.02 3.86 -8.58
N GLU A 17 19.75 2.57 -8.43
CA GLU A 17 19.93 1.58 -9.51
C GLU A 17 19.09 1.89 -10.77
N ASN A 18 18.03 2.69 -10.62
CA ASN A 18 17.12 3.06 -11.71
C ASN A 18 17.65 4.20 -12.60
N LEU A 19 18.85 4.73 -12.32
CA LEU A 19 19.39 5.85 -13.07
C LEU A 19 20.86 5.63 -13.47
N LYS A 20 21.16 5.87 -14.74
CA LYS A 20 22.51 5.73 -15.31
C LYS A 20 23.00 7.06 -15.89
N ILE A 21 24.31 7.21 -15.92
CA ILE A 21 24.95 8.31 -16.65
C ILE A 21 24.58 8.18 -18.13
N GLY A 22 24.10 9.26 -18.73
CA GLY A 22 23.59 9.32 -20.09
C GLY A 22 22.06 9.25 -20.22
N ASP A 23 21.34 8.86 -19.16
CA ASP A 23 19.88 8.82 -19.20
C ASP A 23 19.29 10.23 -19.33
N LEU A 24 18.24 10.36 -20.13
CA LEU A 24 17.48 11.61 -20.25
C LEU A 24 16.44 11.69 -19.14
N VAL A 25 16.70 12.54 -18.15
CA VAL A 25 15.77 12.79 -17.04
C VAL A 25 14.98 14.07 -17.29
N GLU A 26 13.71 14.04 -16.90
CA GLU A 26 12.87 15.22 -16.90
C GLU A 26 13.18 16.06 -15.67
N VAL A 27 13.51 17.34 -15.86
CA VAL A 27 13.75 18.28 -14.76
C VAL A 27 12.53 19.16 -14.56
N THR A 28 12.25 19.50 -13.31
CA THR A 28 11.05 20.26 -12.93
C THR A 28 11.38 21.51 -12.14
N ASP A 29 10.47 22.49 -12.16
CA ASP A 29 10.52 23.63 -11.25
C ASP A 29 9.94 23.30 -9.86
N THR A 30 9.83 24.32 -9.00
CA THR A 30 9.31 24.22 -7.64
C THR A 30 7.84 23.80 -7.57
N ASP A 31 7.08 24.03 -8.64
CA ASP A 31 5.67 23.63 -8.75
C ASP A 31 5.52 22.24 -9.39
N GLY A 32 6.63 21.60 -9.75
CA GLY A 32 6.65 20.31 -10.43
C GLY A 32 6.32 20.41 -11.92
N GLN A 33 6.34 21.60 -12.53
CA GLN A 33 6.13 21.74 -13.97
C GLN A 33 7.39 21.32 -14.72
N SER A 34 7.18 20.69 -15.88
CA SER A 34 8.27 20.20 -16.72
C SER A 34 9.04 21.36 -17.35
N LEU A 35 10.36 21.41 -17.16
CA LEU A 35 11.25 22.38 -17.81
C LEU A 35 12.01 21.77 -19.00
N GLY A 36 11.88 20.47 -19.23
CA GLY A 36 12.52 19.74 -20.32
C GLY A 36 13.21 18.46 -19.86
N ARG A 37 13.82 17.75 -20.82
CA ARG A 37 14.59 16.54 -20.58
C ARG A 37 16.06 16.76 -20.90
N PHE A 38 16.93 16.36 -19.97
CA PHE A 38 18.36 16.61 -20.05
C PHE A 38 19.16 15.37 -19.64
N PRO A 39 20.36 15.17 -20.21
CA PRO A 39 21.19 14.01 -19.90
C PRO A 39 21.79 14.11 -18.51
N VAL A 40 21.80 12.99 -17.79
CA VAL A 40 22.57 12.82 -16.55
C VAL A 40 24.04 12.72 -16.89
N LEU A 41 24.85 13.65 -16.39
CA LEU A 41 26.30 13.63 -16.57
C LEU A 41 27.03 12.92 -15.43
N ARG A 42 26.49 12.99 -14.21
CA ARG A 42 27.18 12.46 -13.04
C ARG A 42 26.19 11.96 -12.00
N LEU A 43 26.54 10.84 -11.38
CA LEU A 43 25.88 10.29 -10.21
C LEU A 43 26.93 10.17 -9.10
N ARG A 44 26.65 10.75 -7.94
CA ARG A 44 27.54 10.69 -6.78
C ARG A 44 26.75 10.39 -5.51
N GLN A 45 27.00 9.22 -4.93
CA GLN A 45 26.43 8.88 -3.62
C GLN A 45 27.16 9.65 -2.51
N LEU A 46 26.42 10.17 -1.55
CA LEU A 46 27.01 10.86 -0.40
C LEU A 46 27.44 9.85 0.66
N PRO A 47 28.70 9.87 1.14
CA PRO A 47 29.18 8.92 2.15
C PRO A 47 28.49 9.09 3.51
N VAL A 48 27.96 10.28 3.80
CA VAL A 48 27.23 10.59 5.05
C VAL A 48 25.76 10.16 4.98
N TYR A 49 25.19 10.06 3.78
CA TYR A 49 23.77 9.73 3.55
C TYR A 49 23.67 8.58 2.56
N SER A 50 23.60 7.34 3.07
CA SER A 50 23.61 6.14 2.24
C SER A 50 22.44 6.07 1.25
N GLY A 51 21.32 6.73 1.53
CA GLY A 51 20.14 6.80 0.67
C GLY A 51 20.17 7.90 -0.39
N THR A 52 21.07 8.90 -0.30
CA THR A 52 21.02 10.09 -1.17
C THR A 52 22.10 10.05 -2.25
N THR A 53 21.66 10.07 -3.49
CA THR A 53 22.51 10.21 -4.68
C THR A 53 22.36 11.61 -5.27
N ILE A 54 23.47 12.29 -5.52
CA ILE A 54 23.48 13.56 -6.23
C ILE A 54 23.52 13.28 -7.73
N VAL A 55 22.48 13.70 -8.43
CA VAL A 55 22.33 13.62 -9.88
C VAL A 55 22.70 14.98 -10.49
N THR A 56 23.75 15.01 -11.31
CA THR A 56 24.13 16.22 -12.05
C THR A 56 23.62 16.12 -13.49
N VAL A 57 22.88 17.12 -13.91
CA VAL A 57 22.31 17.25 -15.27
C VAL A 57 22.89 18.48 -15.97
N GLU A 58 23.06 18.38 -17.29
CA GLU A 58 23.47 19.51 -18.13
C GLU A 58 22.27 20.21 -18.75
N THR A 59 22.06 21.48 -18.40
CA THR A 59 20.90 22.25 -18.86
C THR A 59 21.32 23.61 -19.42
N PRO A 60 20.51 24.27 -20.25
CA PRO A 60 20.71 25.67 -20.63
C PRO A 60 20.82 26.57 -19.39
N THR A 61 21.71 27.57 -19.42
CA THR A 61 21.89 28.50 -18.28
C THR A 61 20.60 29.23 -17.90
N GLU A 62 19.71 29.49 -18.86
CA GLU A 62 18.42 30.17 -18.64
C GLU A 62 17.46 29.37 -17.73
N LEU A 63 17.57 28.04 -17.72
CA LEU A 63 16.71 27.16 -16.93
C LEU A 63 17.34 26.79 -15.58
N ALA A 64 18.66 26.92 -15.43
CA ALA A 64 19.42 26.43 -14.29
C ALA A 64 18.91 26.96 -12.94
N THR A 65 18.48 28.23 -12.89
CA THR A 65 17.95 28.86 -11.67
C THR A 65 16.52 28.46 -11.33
N ARG A 66 15.79 27.85 -12.26
CA ARG A 66 14.40 27.42 -12.07
C ARG A 66 14.28 25.94 -11.70
N ILE A 67 15.31 25.15 -11.98
CA ILE A 67 15.28 23.70 -11.74
C ILE A 67 15.36 23.44 -10.23
N ALA A 68 14.36 22.72 -9.71
CA ALA A 68 14.25 22.36 -8.30
C ALA A 68 14.15 20.83 -8.08
N GLY A 69 13.79 20.06 -9.11
CA GLY A 69 13.59 18.61 -8.99
C GLY A 69 13.77 17.85 -10.30
N LEU A 70 13.60 16.52 -10.21
CA LEU A 70 13.63 15.60 -11.34
C LEU A 70 12.48 14.60 -11.26
N ARG A 71 12.01 14.16 -12.43
CA ARG A 71 10.93 13.18 -12.60
C ARG A 71 11.45 11.98 -13.38
N LEU A 72 11.36 10.80 -12.77
CA LEU A 72 11.75 9.52 -13.37
C LEU A 72 10.56 8.68 -13.80
N ILE A 73 9.51 8.68 -12.98
CA ILE A 73 8.28 7.97 -13.30
C ILE A 73 7.46 8.87 -14.22
N ALA A 74 7.21 8.40 -15.44
CA ALA A 74 6.35 9.11 -16.38
C ALA A 74 4.95 9.27 -15.77
N GLN A 75 4.37 10.47 -15.90
CA GLN A 75 2.97 10.68 -15.56
C GLN A 75 2.11 9.93 -16.58
N SER A 76 1.51 8.82 -16.16
CA SER A 76 0.42 8.19 -16.90
C SER A 76 -0.91 8.74 -16.39
N LYS A 77 -1.94 8.65 -17.22
CA LYS A 77 -3.31 8.82 -16.73
C LYS A 77 -3.52 7.85 -15.55
N PRO A 78 -4.03 8.33 -14.41
CA PRO A 78 -4.34 7.43 -13.31
C PRO A 78 -5.45 6.49 -13.77
N GLU A 79 -5.11 5.21 -13.89
CA GLU A 79 -6.07 4.14 -14.13
C GLU A 79 -6.47 3.54 -12.78
N PRO A 80 -7.72 3.09 -12.62
CA PRO A 80 -8.13 2.35 -11.43
C PRO A 80 -7.18 1.18 -11.19
N PHE A 81 -6.66 1.09 -9.99
CA PHE A 81 -5.81 -0.03 -9.61
C PHE A 81 -6.64 -1.32 -9.62
N ASP A 82 -6.45 -2.16 -10.64
CA ASP A 82 -7.18 -3.42 -10.80
C ASP A 82 -6.62 -4.47 -9.82
N GLN A 83 -7.13 -4.44 -8.58
CA GLN A 83 -6.73 -5.37 -7.52
C GLN A 83 -7.02 -6.85 -7.85
N VAL A 84 -7.80 -7.14 -8.89
CA VAL A 84 -8.29 -8.48 -9.20
C VAL A 84 -7.18 -9.39 -9.76
N LYS A 85 -6.13 -8.83 -10.38
CA LYS A 85 -5.13 -9.64 -11.12
C LYS A 85 -3.90 -10.08 -10.31
N GLN A 86 -3.60 -9.44 -9.18
CA GLN A 86 -2.32 -9.68 -8.46
C GLN A 86 -2.42 -10.66 -7.28
N PHE A 87 -3.63 -11.05 -6.89
CA PHE A 87 -3.80 -12.05 -5.83
C PHE A 87 -3.89 -13.44 -6.44
N PRO A 88 -3.21 -14.46 -5.87
CA PRO A 88 -3.35 -15.84 -6.32
C PRO A 88 -4.83 -16.22 -6.34
N GLN A 89 -5.33 -16.58 -7.52
CA GLN A 89 -6.72 -17.02 -7.72
C GLN A 89 -7.03 -18.28 -6.89
N ASP A 90 -5.98 -19.06 -6.58
CA ASP A 90 -6.10 -20.27 -5.80
C ASP A 90 -5.21 -20.21 -4.56
N LEU A 91 -5.82 -19.85 -3.42
CA LEU A 91 -5.19 -19.96 -2.13
C LEU A 91 -5.17 -21.45 -1.71
N SER A 92 -4.00 -21.92 -1.25
CA SER A 92 -3.87 -23.25 -0.67
C SER A 92 -4.88 -23.45 0.46
N ASP A 93 -5.52 -24.62 0.50
CA ASP A 93 -6.48 -25.00 1.55
C ASP A 93 -5.86 -24.93 2.95
N GLU A 94 -4.54 -25.14 3.07
CA GLU A 94 -3.80 -25.10 4.33
C GLU A 94 -3.46 -23.68 4.80
N ALA A 95 -3.63 -22.67 3.95
CA ALA A 95 -3.34 -21.29 4.29
C ALA A 95 -4.37 -20.74 5.30
N TYR A 96 -3.90 -19.93 6.25
CA TYR A 96 -4.80 -19.25 7.18
C TYR A 96 -5.49 -18.06 6.51
N ILE A 97 -6.82 -18.13 6.40
CA ILE A 97 -7.65 -17.00 5.95
C ILE A 97 -8.02 -16.07 7.10
N CYS A 98 -8.24 -16.60 8.31
CA CYS A 98 -8.42 -15.79 9.52
C CYS A 98 -7.29 -16.08 10.52
N ARG A 99 -6.38 -15.12 10.69
CA ARG A 99 -5.24 -15.28 11.61
C ARG A 99 -5.63 -15.25 13.07
N CYS A 100 -6.62 -14.44 13.45
CA CYS A 100 -7.06 -14.32 14.84
C CYS A 100 -7.66 -15.64 15.37
N GLU A 101 -8.54 -16.25 14.59
CA GLU A 101 -9.25 -17.48 14.97
C GLU A 101 -8.58 -18.75 14.40
N ARG A 102 -7.45 -18.60 13.69
CA ARG A 102 -6.70 -19.69 13.05
C ARG A 102 -7.54 -20.55 12.11
N VAL A 103 -8.41 -19.92 11.32
CA VAL A 103 -9.27 -20.60 10.33
C VAL A 103 -8.52 -20.71 9.02
N LYS A 104 -8.54 -21.91 8.42
CA LYS A 104 -7.92 -22.18 7.11
C LYS A 104 -8.85 -21.88 5.94
N VAL A 105 -8.27 -21.70 4.75
CA VAL A 105 -9.02 -21.47 3.50
C VAL A 105 -9.93 -22.67 3.20
N GLY A 106 -9.43 -23.89 3.36
CA GLY A 106 -10.18 -25.12 3.05
C GLY A 106 -11.46 -25.27 3.89
N GLU A 107 -11.43 -24.80 5.13
CA GLU A 107 -12.62 -24.81 6.00
C GLU A 107 -13.73 -23.93 5.42
N ILE A 108 -13.41 -22.69 5.05
CA ILE A 108 -14.38 -21.76 4.46
C ILE A 108 -14.83 -22.26 3.08
N ARG A 109 -13.88 -22.71 2.25
CA ARG A 109 -14.15 -23.25 0.91
C ARG A 109 -15.13 -24.42 0.96
N SER A 110 -14.97 -25.33 1.93
CA SER A 110 -15.88 -26.47 2.11
C SER A 110 -17.32 -26.03 2.40
N LEU A 111 -17.50 -24.98 3.21
CA LEU A 111 -18.81 -24.40 3.54
C LEU A 111 -19.45 -23.70 2.34
N ILE A 112 -18.65 -22.97 1.56
CA ILE A 112 -19.10 -22.34 0.32
C ILE A 112 -19.58 -23.41 -0.67
N ARG A 113 -18.80 -24.49 -0.86
CA ARG A 113 -19.19 -25.62 -1.73
C ARG A 113 -20.42 -26.36 -1.22
N ALA A 114 -20.63 -26.40 0.10
CA ALA A 114 -21.83 -26.96 0.72
C ALA A 114 -23.09 -26.09 0.54
N GLY A 115 -22.99 -24.93 -0.10
CA GLY A 115 -24.14 -24.08 -0.43
C GLY A 115 -24.38 -22.92 0.54
N ILE A 116 -23.50 -22.68 1.52
CA ILE A 116 -23.63 -21.51 2.39
C ILE A 116 -23.38 -20.25 1.57
N ARG A 117 -24.31 -19.29 1.64
CA ARG A 117 -24.24 -17.98 0.96
C ARG A 117 -24.35 -16.81 1.93
N ASP A 118 -24.35 -17.06 3.24
CA ASP A 118 -24.38 -16.02 4.27
C ASP A 118 -23.09 -16.05 5.08
N ILE A 119 -22.35 -14.94 5.04
CA ILE A 119 -21.09 -14.82 5.79
C ILE A 119 -21.33 -14.90 7.29
N ASN A 120 -22.52 -14.52 7.81
CA ASN A 120 -22.85 -14.72 9.22
C ASN A 120 -22.96 -16.20 9.59
N GLN A 121 -23.39 -17.08 8.69
CA GLN A 121 -23.39 -18.53 8.92
C GLN A 121 -21.96 -19.07 8.98
N ILE A 122 -21.11 -18.66 8.03
CA ILE A 122 -19.67 -18.99 8.06
C ILE A 122 -19.03 -18.54 9.38
N LYS A 123 -19.31 -17.30 9.80
CA LYS A 123 -18.86 -16.72 11.07
C LYS A 123 -19.35 -17.53 12.27
N ALA A 124 -20.61 -17.97 12.29
CA ALA A 124 -21.14 -18.78 13.38
C ALA A 124 -20.47 -20.16 13.48
N LEU A 125 -20.14 -20.77 12.33
CA LEU A 125 -19.54 -22.11 12.27
C LEU A 125 -18.04 -22.11 12.53
N THR A 126 -17.31 -21.11 12.01
CA THR A 126 -15.83 -21.08 12.01
C THR A 126 -15.23 -20.03 12.94
N ARG A 127 -16.07 -19.13 13.47
CA ARG A 127 -15.65 -17.90 14.17
C ARG A 127 -14.88 -16.91 13.30
N ALA A 128 -14.63 -17.18 12.02
CA ALA A 128 -13.99 -16.22 11.13
C ALA A 128 -14.72 -14.86 11.22
N SER A 129 -13.94 -13.77 11.32
CA SER A 129 -14.41 -12.40 11.61
C SER A 129 -14.72 -12.05 13.08
N MET A 130 -14.52 -12.97 14.05
CA MET A 130 -14.79 -12.71 15.48
C MET A 130 -13.56 -12.32 16.30
N GLY A 131 -12.36 -12.39 15.73
CA GLY A 131 -11.14 -11.99 16.44
C GLY A 131 -11.04 -10.48 16.65
N SER A 132 -9.98 -10.03 17.34
CA SER A 132 -9.77 -8.62 17.67
C SER A 132 -9.72 -7.67 16.47
N CYS A 133 -9.38 -8.18 15.29
CA CYS A 133 -9.45 -7.40 14.06
C CYS A 133 -10.89 -7.09 13.61
N GLY A 134 -11.91 -7.78 14.11
CA GLY A 134 -13.32 -7.61 13.73
C GLY A 134 -13.61 -7.92 12.26
N GLY A 135 -12.84 -8.82 11.64
CA GLY A 135 -13.01 -9.19 10.23
C GLY A 135 -12.34 -8.26 9.22
N LYS A 136 -11.64 -7.21 9.65
CA LYS A 136 -10.95 -6.26 8.76
C LYS A 136 -9.95 -6.90 7.80
N THR A 137 -9.39 -8.05 8.17
CA THR A 137 -8.38 -8.76 7.37
C THR A 137 -8.97 -9.91 6.55
N CYS A 138 -9.88 -10.70 7.14
CA CYS A 138 -10.38 -11.92 6.50
C CYS A 138 -11.66 -11.72 5.69
N LEU A 139 -12.46 -10.68 5.95
CA LEU A 139 -13.76 -10.52 5.29
C LEU A 139 -13.63 -10.34 3.77
N SER A 140 -12.70 -9.50 3.31
CA SER A 140 -12.44 -9.33 1.87
C SER A 140 -11.88 -10.59 1.23
N LEU A 141 -11.09 -11.39 1.97
CA LEU A 141 -10.57 -12.68 1.49
C LEU A 141 -11.68 -13.73 1.37
N ILE A 142 -12.63 -13.76 2.31
CA ILE A 142 -13.79 -14.66 2.25
C ILE A 142 -14.68 -14.32 1.04
N LYS A 143 -14.91 -13.02 0.76
CA LYS A 143 -15.63 -12.59 -0.45
C LYS A 143 -14.93 -13.06 -1.72
N ARG A 144 -13.62 -12.88 -1.80
CA ARG A 144 -12.84 -13.38 -2.95
C ARG A 144 -12.91 -14.89 -3.09
N LEU A 145 -13.00 -15.63 -1.99
CA LEU A 145 -13.16 -17.07 -2.04
C LEU A 145 -14.52 -17.48 -2.63
N TYR A 146 -15.59 -16.71 -2.39
CA TYR A 146 -16.85 -16.89 -3.12
C TYR A 146 -16.67 -16.67 -4.63
N GLU A 147 -16.04 -15.57 -5.02
CA GLU A 147 -15.79 -15.26 -6.44
C GLU A 147 -14.92 -16.33 -7.11
N ALA A 148 -13.89 -16.83 -6.43
CA ALA A 148 -13.02 -17.90 -6.90
C ALA A 148 -13.75 -19.24 -7.05
N GLU A 149 -14.78 -19.49 -6.23
CA GLU A 149 -15.68 -20.63 -6.37
C GLU A 149 -16.83 -20.36 -7.37
N GLY A 150 -16.75 -19.27 -8.14
CA GLY A 150 -17.68 -18.93 -9.21
C GLY A 150 -19.01 -18.34 -8.72
N ILE A 151 -19.08 -17.91 -7.46
CA ILE A 151 -20.30 -17.37 -6.85
C ILE A 151 -20.23 -15.85 -6.87
N PRO A 152 -21.16 -15.16 -7.55
CA PRO A 152 -21.18 -13.71 -7.58
C PRO A 152 -21.55 -13.15 -6.20
N LEU A 153 -20.89 -12.07 -5.77
CA LEU A 153 -21.15 -11.45 -4.47
C LEU A 153 -22.59 -10.92 -4.30
N SER A 154 -23.33 -10.72 -5.40
CA SER A 154 -24.75 -10.39 -5.36
C SER A 154 -25.61 -11.49 -4.72
N GLU A 155 -25.14 -12.73 -4.70
CA GLU A 155 -25.80 -13.87 -4.05
C GLU A 155 -25.35 -14.05 -2.59
N VAL A 156 -24.35 -13.30 -2.14
CA VAL A 156 -23.72 -13.46 -0.82
C VAL A 156 -24.25 -12.42 0.17
N ALA A 157 -24.82 -12.87 1.28
CA ALA A 157 -25.25 -11.99 2.35
C ALA A 157 -24.06 -11.51 3.20
N GLU A 158 -23.94 -10.20 3.32
CA GLU A 158 -22.90 -9.51 4.09
C GLU A 158 -23.20 -9.53 5.60
N PRO A 159 -22.16 -9.58 6.46
CA PRO A 159 -22.36 -9.38 7.89
C PRO A 159 -22.75 -7.94 8.19
N PRO A 160 -23.61 -7.69 9.19
CA PRO A 160 -24.00 -6.34 9.57
C PRO A 160 -22.81 -5.56 10.11
N VAL A 161 -22.69 -4.29 9.70
CA VAL A 161 -21.67 -3.37 10.23
C VAL A 161 -22.05 -2.96 11.66
N ARG A 162 -21.12 -3.11 12.60
CA ARG A 162 -21.31 -2.71 14.01
C ARG A 162 -20.69 -1.33 14.25
N PRO A 163 -21.28 -0.48 15.10
CA PRO A 163 -20.84 0.92 15.28
C PRO A 163 -19.41 1.06 15.82
N VAL A 164 -18.96 0.12 16.65
CA VAL A 164 -17.63 0.15 17.27
C VAL A 164 -16.62 -0.46 16.30
N PHE A 165 -15.87 0.41 15.62
CA PHE A 165 -14.90 -0.01 14.60
C PHE A 165 -13.62 -0.62 15.19
N VAL A 166 -13.17 -0.13 16.34
CA VAL A 166 -11.97 -0.61 17.06
C VAL A 166 -12.34 -0.95 18.50
N GLU A 167 -11.58 -1.84 19.11
CA GLU A 167 -11.75 -2.16 20.53
C GLU A 167 -11.51 -0.90 21.38
N VAL A 168 -12.41 -0.67 22.34
CA VAL A 168 -12.33 0.48 23.26
C VAL A 168 -12.47 -0.07 24.69
N PRO A 169 -11.64 0.38 25.64
CA PRO A 169 -11.80 0.00 27.04
C PRO A 169 -13.20 0.33 27.56
N LEU A 170 -13.79 -0.57 28.36
CA LEU A 170 -15.12 -0.36 28.92
C LEU A 170 -15.18 0.90 29.81
N SER A 171 -14.08 1.27 30.48
CA SER A 171 -14.00 2.48 31.29
C SER A 171 -14.29 3.75 30.50
N VAL A 172 -13.85 3.82 29.25
CA VAL A 172 -14.14 4.96 28.35
C VAL A 172 -15.63 5.05 28.06
N LEU A 173 -16.28 3.90 27.78
CA LEU A 173 -17.72 3.86 27.51
C LEU A 173 -18.58 4.10 28.76
N ALA A 174 -18.10 3.64 29.92
CA ALA A 174 -18.73 3.83 31.22
C ALA A 174 -18.43 5.20 31.85
N ASN A 175 -17.61 6.03 31.19
CA ASN A 175 -17.11 7.30 31.71
C ASN A 175 -16.48 7.18 33.12
N ILE A 176 -15.80 6.06 33.36
CA ILE A 176 -15.06 5.81 34.60
C ILE A 176 -13.67 6.39 34.42
N GLN A 177 -13.31 7.36 35.27
CA GLN A 177 -11.93 7.83 35.33
C GLN A 177 -11.07 6.74 35.97
N THR A 178 -10.23 6.10 35.16
CA THR A 178 -9.19 5.21 35.66
C THR A 178 -8.01 6.06 36.10
N ASP A 179 -7.69 6.07 37.39
CA ASP A 179 -6.42 6.63 37.86
C ASP A 179 -5.27 5.88 37.16
N ASN A 180 -4.39 6.62 36.49
CA ASN A 180 -3.28 6.10 35.67
C ASN A 180 -2.20 5.32 36.46
N ASN A 181 -2.46 4.90 37.70
CA ASN A 181 -1.47 4.31 38.59
C ASN A 181 -1.25 2.80 38.40
N HIS A 182 -1.88 2.13 37.41
CA HIS A 182 -1.80 0.67 37.25
C HIS A 182 -1.27 0.20 35.89
N ALA A 183 -0.52 1.03 35.16
CA ALA A 183 0.10 0.66 33.88
C ALA A 183 1.46 -0.06 34.01
N GLU A 184 1.92 -0.41 35.22
CA GLU A 184 3.15 -1.21 35.44
C GLU A 184 2.79 -2.55 36.09
N GLY A 185 2.30 -3.53 35.32
CA GLY A 185 1.94 -4.80 35.93
C GLY A 185 1.32 -5.88 35.05
N ALA A 186 1.76 -6.00 33.80
CA ALA A 186 1.52 -7.21 33.01
C ALA A 186 2.66 -7.40 32.01
N LYS A 187 3.75 -8.00 32.50
CA LYS A 187 4.68 -8.78 31.67
C LYS A 187 4.17 -10.20 31.61
#